data_AF-A0AAD7D1Y5-F1
#
_entry.id   AF-A0AAD7D1Y5-F1
#
_cell.length_a   1.000
_cell.length_b   1.000
_cell.length_c   1.000
_cell.angle_alpha   90.00
_cell.angle_beta   90.00
_cell.angle_gamma   90.00
#
_symmetry.space_group_name_H-M   'P 1'
#
loop_
_entity.id
_entity.type
_entity.pdbx_description
1 polymer ?
#
loop_
_entity_poly.entity_id
_entity_poly.type
_entity_poly.pdbx_seq_one_letter_code
_entity_poly.pdbx_strand_id
1 'polypeptide(L)' 'PNFDFDGFITTFAVKEGSSEVFHIDWNDLQELMSYIIVAGDFSGGEFCAAQLGGRIPLRPGMGLAARTRLLAHC' A
#
# COMPACT_ATOMS: atom_id res chain seq x y z
N PRO A 1 -17.80 -8.61 5.72
CA PRO A 1 -16.72 -9.62 5.72
C PRO A 1 -15.95 -9.54 7.04
N ASN A 2 -15.75 -10.68 7.72
CA ASN A 2 -14.86 -10.74 8.88
C ASN A 2 -13.47 -11.10 8.36
N PHE A 3 -12.53 -10.16 8.41
CA PHE A 3 -11.17 -10.38 7.96
C PHE A 3 -10.37 -10.98 9.13
N ASP A 4 -10.55 -12.27 9.35
CA ASP A 4 -9.74 -13.04 10.30
C ASP A 4 -8.57 -13.68 9.55
N PHE A 5 -7.38 -13.13 9.76
CA PHE A 5 -6.15 -13.62 9.17
C PHE A 5 -5.37 -14.53 10.13
N ASP A 6 -6.00 -15.06 11.19
CA ASP A 6 -5.36 -15.94 12.18
C ASP A 6 -4.09 -15.30 12.80
N GLY A 7 -4.14 -13.99 13.03
CA GLY A 7 -3.02 -13.19 13.55
C GLY A 7 -1.93 -12.80 12.53
N PHE A 8 -2.07 -13.21 11.26
CA PHE A 8 -1.08 -12.92 10.21
C PHE A 8 -1.01 -11.44 9.80
N ILE A 9 -2.13 -10.71 9.91
CA ILE A 9 -2.20 -9.28 9.61
C ILE A 9 -2.47 -8.51 10.89
N THR A 10 -1.48 -7.73 11.31
CA THR A 10 -1.56 -6.91 12.54
C THR A 10 -2.32 -5.59 12.33
N THR A 11 -2.53 -5.13 11.10
CA THR A 11 -3.19 -3.84 10.81
C THR A 11 -3.83 -3.85 9.42
N PHE A 12 -5.04 -3.30 9.31
CA PHE A 12 -5.73 -3.05 8.04
C PHE A 12 -6.07 -1.56 7.94
N ALA A 13 -5.68 -0.93 6.84
CA ALA A 13 -5.99 0.46 6.57
C ALA A 13 -6.72 0.57 5.23
N VAL A 14 -7.87 1.25 5.24
CA VAL A 14 -8.56 1.67 4.02
C VAL A 14 -8.24 3.14 3.82
N LYS A 15 -7.64 3.49 2.69
CA LYS A 15 -7.27 4.86 2.36
C LYS A 15 -8.07 5.31 1.13
N GLU A 16 -8.81 6.40 1.25
CA GLU A 16 -9.42 7.14 0.14
C GLU A 16 -8.78 8.53 0.12
N GLY A 17 -7.79 8.70 -0.77
CA GLY A 17 -6.91 9.88 -0.76
C GLY A 17 -5.89 9.89 0.38
N SER A 18 -5.23 11.04 0.58
CA SER A 18 -4.15 11.28 1.57
C SER A 18 -2.89 10.44 1.38
N SER A 19 -2.80 9.66 0.30
CA SER A 19 -1.63 8.85 -0.04
C SER A 19 -0.78 9.48 -1.15
N GLU A 20 -1.13 10.70 -1.58
CA GLU A 20 -0.49 11.39 -2.71
C GLU A 20 0.84 12.02 -2.32
N VAL A 21 1.09 12.18 -1.01
CA VAL A 21 2.34 12.72 -0.47
C VAL A 21 3.28 11.58 -0.15
N PHE A 22 4.53 11.70 -0.57
CA PHE A 22 5.56 10.72 -0.25
C PHE A 22 5.68 10.51 1.27
N HIS A 23 5.49 9.28 1.71
CA HIS A 23 5.58 8.87 3.10
C HIS A 23 6.15 7.46 3.23
N ILE A 24 6.46 7.10 4.47
CA ILE A 24 6.71 5.72 4.89
C ILE A 24 5.71 5.38 5.98
N ASP A 25 5.26 4.14 6.01
CA ASP A 25 4.40 3.66 7.09
C ASP A 25 5.27 3.41 8.33
N TRP A 26 5.52 4.48 9.10
CA TRP A 26 6.51 4.48 10.19
C TRP A 26 6.20 3.46 11.30
N ASN A 27 4.92 3.14 11.48
CA ASN A 27 4.45 2.24 12.53
C ASN A 27 4.69 0.75 12.19
N ASP A 28 4.98 0.43 10.94
CA ASP A 28 5.29 -0.94 10.53
C ASP A 28 6.70 -1.33 11.00
N LEU A 29 6.88 -2.62 11.31
CA LEU A 29 8.21 -3.19 11.50
C LEU A 29 8.92 -3.32 10.13
N GLN A 30 10.25 -3.21 10.11
CA GLN A 30 11.02 -3.15 8.86
C GLN A 30 10.96 -4.46 8.05
N GLU A 31 10.63 -5.56 8.71
CA GLU A 31 10.56 -6.92 8.18
C GLU A 31 9.19 -7.22 7.56
N LEU A 32 8.17 -6.41 7.85
CA LEU A 32 6.81 -6.65 7.40
C LEU A 32 6.63 -6.25 5.93
N MET A 33 5.81 -7.05 5.25
CA MET A 33 5.30 -6.76 3.92
C MET A 33 3.90 -6.19 4.05
N SER A 34 3.69 -5.05 3.41
CA SER A 34 2.38 -4.42 3.28
C SER A 34 1.75 -4.89 1.98
N TYR A 35 0.58 -5.50 2.08
CA TYR A 35 -0.20 -5.97 0.94
C TYR A 35 -1.29 -4.95 0.63
N ILE A 36 -1.25 -4.42 -0.59
CA ILE A 36 -2.16 -3.39 -1.08
C ILE A 36 -3.09 -4.06 -2.08
N ILE A 37 -4.39 -4.03 -1.81
CA ILE A 37 -5.43 -4.50 -2.73
C ILE A 37 -6.14 -3.26 -3.27
N VAL A 38 -6.08 -3.08 -4.58
CA VAL A 38 -6.69 -1.95 -5.25
C VAL A 38 -8.14 -2.31 -5.57
N ALA A 39 -9.08 -1.57 -5.01
CA ALA A 39 -10.51 -1.82 -5.16
C ALA A 39 -11.27 -0.52 -5.50
N GLY A 40 -12.50 -0.68 -6.00
CA GLY A 40 -13.38 0.43 -6.38
C GLY A 40 -13.37 0.71 -7.89
N ASP A 41 -14.03 1.79 -8.27
CA ASP A 41 -14.08 2.31 -9.64
C ASP A 41 -13.50 3.73 -9.63
N PHE A 42 -12.34 3.91 -10.24
CA PHE A 42 -11.62 5.18 -10.24
C PHE A 42 -10.75 5.32 -11.50
N SER A 43 -10.29 6.55 -11.74
CA SER A 43 -9.32 6.87 -12.79
C SER A 43 -8.08 7.52 -12.19
N GLY A 44 -6.93 7.34 -12.85
CA GLY A 44 -5.64 7.77 -12.31
C GLY A 44 -5.15 6.86 -11.19
N GLY A 45 -4.28 7.37 -10.33
CA GLY A 45 -3.66 6.61 -9.25
C GLY A 45 -2.44 5.81 -9.69
N GLU A 46 -1.33 6.03 -9.01
CA GLU A 46 -0.08 5.30 -9.23
C GLU A 46 0.57 5.04 -7.88
N PHE A 47 1.16 3.86 -7.72
CA PHE A 47 2.10 3.62 -6.64
C PHE A 47 3.48 4.12 -7.08
N CYS A 48 3.95 5.16 -6.42
CA CYS A 48 5.25 5.77 -6.57
C CYS A 48 6.25 5.09 -5.64
N ALA A 49 7.38 4.62 -6.16
CA ALA A 49 8.47 4.08 -5.36
C ALA A 49 9.68 5.03 -5.46
N ALA A 50 9.80 5.97 -4.52
CA ALA A 50 10.74 7.09 -4.63
C ALA A 50 12.20 6.62 -4.82
N GLN A 51 12.66 5.71 -3.97
CA GLN A 51 14.04 5.19 -4.03
C GLN A 51 14.32 4.34 -5.27
N LEU A 52 13.28 3.81 -5.92
CA LEU A 52 13.41 2.97 -7.12
C LEU A 52 13.19 3.76 -8.41
N GLY A 53 12.78 5.03 -8.32
CA GLY A 53 12.38 5.84 -9.47
C GLY A 53 11.18 5.28 -10.24
N GLY A 54 10.44 4.34 -9.64
CA GLY A 54 9.36 3.60 -10.28
C GLY A 54 8.00 4.25 -10.03
N ARG A 55 7.12 4.19 -11.03
CA ARG A 55 5.70 4.55 -10.91
C ARG A 55 4.89 3.42 -11.52
N ILE A 56 3.97 2.86 -10.74
CA ILE A 56 3.17 1.70 -11.12
C ILE A 56 1.70 2.15 -11.18
N PRO A 57 1.10 2.26 -12.37
CA PRO A 57 -0.32 2.58 -12.48
C PRO A 57 -1.18 1.55 -11.75
N LEU A 58 -2.05 2.02 -10.87
CA LEU A 58 -2.94 1.15 -10.11
C LEU A 58 -4.24 0.95 -10.89
N ARG A 59 -4.77 -0.28 -10.86
CA ARG A 59 -6.05 -0.64 -11.47
C ARG A 59 -6.88 -1.47 -10.50
N PRO A 60 -8.21 -1.31 -10.49
CA PRO A 60 -9.09 -2.17 -9.71
C PRO A 60 -8.80 -3.67 -9.94
N GLY A 61 -8.73 -4.43 -8.85
CA GLY A 61 -8.40 -5.86 -8.84
C GLY A 61 -6.90 -6.17 -8.78
N MET A 62 -6.01 -5.17 -8.83
CA MET A 62 -4.57 -5.39 -8.66
C MET A 62 -4.20 -5.63 -7.19
N GLY A 63 -3.22 -6.51 -6.98
CA GLY A 63 -2.50 -6.66 -5.72
C GLY A 63 -1.06 -6.18 -5.87
N LEU A 64 -0.55 -5.47 -4.88
CA LEU A 64 0.85 -5.08 -4.76
C LEU A 64 1.37 -5.45 -3.37
N ALA A 65 2.67 -5.76 -3.28
CA ALA A 65 3.33 -5.97 -2.01
C ALA A 65 4.59 -5.13 -1.96
N ALA A 66 4.75 -4.34 -0.89
CA ALA A 66 5.95 -3.52 -0.66
C ALA A 66 6.28 -3.46 0.82
N ARG A 67 7.56 -3.29 1.16
CA ARG A 67 7.98 -2.95 2.52
C ARG A 67 7.83 -1.44 2.72
N THR A 68 6.62 -0.99 3.03
CA THR A 68 6.28 0.44 3.10
C THR A 68 6.96 1.19 4.23
N ARG A 69 7.50 0.47 5.23
CA ARG A 69 8.40 1.02 6.25
C ARG A 69 9.74 1.49 5.69
N LEU A 70 10.24 0.81 4.65
CA LEU A 70 11.56 1.02 4.06
C LEU A 70 11.48 1.78 2.73
N LEU A 71 10.38 1.60 1.98
CA LEU A 71 10.15 2.22 0.68
C LEU A 71 9.25 3.44 0.84
N ALA A 72 9.81 4.63 0.58
CA ALA A 72 9.04 5.87 0.57
C ALA A 72 8.14 5.87 -0.67
N HIS A 73 6.85 6.06 -0.44
CA HIS A 73 5.83 5.87 -1.46
C HIS A 73 4.73 6.93 -1.44
N CYS A 74 4.15 7.12 -2.62
CA CYS A 74 2.77 7.47 -2.85
C CYS A 74 2.13 6.30 -3.64
#